data_AF-X1DA06-F1
#
_entry.id   AF-X1DA06-F1
#
_cell.length_a   1.000
_cell.length_b   1.000
_cell.length_c   1.000
_cell.angle_alpha   90.00
_cell.angle_beta   90.00
_cell.angle_gamma   90.00
#
_symmetry.space_group_name_H-M   'P 1'
#
loop_
_entity.id
_entity.type
_entity.pdbx_description
1 polymer ?
#
loop_
_entity_poly.entity_id
_entity_poly.type
_entity_poly.pdbx_seq_one_letter_code
_entity_poly.pdbx_strand_id
1 'polypeptide(L)'
;MNKTILLTFVFALLCVGLVSALSTGNLVAYYSFDVDATDSSGNGYDGSVTGDLSLVEGVLSNANNFTGDDRVYISDSVTSAGSNWSACLWVYPNSAADDDIAFHMRESGTASENLIVQFRDDNNIDIYGDNGYGLFNDQSYGINAWYFICVTMDNATSVKTYYNSTLKSTDNSVTGTFANEQIWIGSRFT
;
A
#
# COMPACT_ATOMS: atom_id res chain seq x y z
N MET A 1 16.05 -5.37 56.40
CA MET A 1 17.17 -5.35 55.44
C MET A 1 16.57 -5.51 54.06
N ASN A 2 16.34 -4.40 53.35
CA ASN A 2 15.64 -4.33 52.06
C ASN A 2 16.57 -4.75 50.92
N LYS A 3 16.18 -5.76 50.13
CA LYS A 3 16.87 -6.12 48.87
C LYS A 3 15.90 -6.71 47.84
N THR A 4 14.91 -5.95 47.37
CA THR A 4 14.13 -6.36 46.17
C THR A 4 13.45 -5.19 45.46
N ILE A 5 14.19 -4.15 45.10
CA ILE A 5 13.70 -3.11 44.16
C ILE A 5 14.88 -2.70 43.27
N LEU A 6 15.27 -3.53 42.30
CA LEU A 6 16.19 -3.11 41.24
C LEU A 6 16.14 -3.98 39.98
N LEU A 7 14.95 -4.48 39.59
CA LEU A 7 14.80 -5.23 38.33
C LEU A 7 13.69 -4.71 37.40
N THR A 8 12.88 -3.74 37.83
CA THR A 8 11.75 -3.23 37.02
C THR A 8 12.13 -2.06 36.11
N PHE A 9 13.26 -1.38 36.36
CA PHE A 9 13.68 -0.22 35.55
C PHE A 9 14.52 -0.58 34.32
N VAL A 10 15.18 -1.75 34.31
CA VAL A 10 16.03 -2.16 33.18
C VAL A 10 15.20 -2.68 31.99
N PHE A 11 14.03 -3.27 32.25
CA PHE A 11 13.15 -3.78 31.19
C PHE A 11 12.39 -2.66 30.46
N ALA A 12 12.02 -1.58 31.15
CA ALA A 12 11.39 -0.42 30.53
C ALA A 12 12.36 0.38 29.63
N LEU A 13 13.65 0.46 29.99
CA LEU A 13 14.64 1.16 29.16
C LEU A 13 15.05 0.36 27.90
N LEU A 14 15.01 -0.98 27.94
CA LEU A 14 15.26 -1.80 26.74
C LEU A 14 14.10 -1.76 25.73
N CYS A 15 12.85 -1.57 26.18
CA CYS A 15 11.72 -1.43 25.28
C CYS A 15 11.64 -0.05 24.60
N VAL A 16 12.23 1.00 25.18
CA VAL A 16 12.26 2.35 24.58
C VAL A 16 13.41 2.51 23.57
N GLY A 17 14.47 1.69 23.66
CA GLY A 17 15.65 1.76 22.80
C GLY A 17 15.58 0.98 21.47
N LEU A 18 14.46 0.29 21.19
CA LEU A 18 14.29 -0.49 19.95
C LEU A 18 13.32 0.15 18.93
N VAL A 19 12.73 1.31 19.24
CA VAL A 19 11.82 2.02 18.32
C VAL A 19 12.59 3.00 17.40
N SER A 20 13.87 3.27 17.69
CA SER A 20 14.68 4.13 16.85
C SER A 20 15.44 3.33 15.79
N ALA A 21 15.11 3.61 14.52
CA ALA A 21 15.75 3.19 13.28
C ALA A 21 15.18 1.94 12.57
N LEU A 22 13.88 1.98 12.25
CA LEU A 22 13.51 1.67 10.86
C LEU A 22 14.14 2.77 10.01
N SER A 23 15.23 2.44 9.31
CA SER A 23 15.85 3.33 8.35
C SER A 23 14.80 3.72 7.30
N THR A 24 14.24 4.93 7.41
CA THR A 24 13.50 5.59 6.33
C THR A 24 14.39 5.93 5.14
N GLY A 25 15.70 5.63 5.20
CA GLY A 25 16.68 5.96 4.15
C GLY A 25 16.35 5.39 2.77
N ASN A 26 15.42 4.43 2.66
CA ASN A 26 14.94 3.89 1.40
C ASN A 26 13.44 4.14 1.15
N LEU A 27 12.77 4.97 1.97
CA LEU A 27 11.37 5.33 1.76
C LEU A 27 11.31 6.32 0.59
N VAL A 28 10.62 5.94 -0.48
CA VAL A 28 10.53 6.75 -1.70
C VAL A 28 9.38 7.75 -1.64
N ALA A 29 8.21 7.32 -1.18
CA ALA A 29 7.04 8.18 -1.03
C ALA A 29 6.21 7.73 0.17
N TYR A 30 5.53 8.67 0.84
CA TYR A 30 4.64 8.38 1.96
C TYR A 30 3.46 9.34 2.02
N TYR A 31 2.25 8.82 1.85
CA TYR A 31 1.02 9.59 1.94
C TYR A 31 0.31 9.19 3.23
N SER A 32 0.40 10.03 4.27
CA SER A 32 -0.26 9.73 5.53
C SER A 32 -1.78 9.97 5.47
N PHE A 33 -2.21 10.86 4.57
CA PHE A 33 -3.59 11.34 4.46
C PHE A 33 -4.14 11.94 5.76
N ASP A 34 -3.26 12.53 6.58
CA ASP A 34 -3.67 13.25 7.78
C ASP A 34 -4.33 14.60 7.48
N VAL A 35 -3.89 15.23 6.39
CA VAL A 35 -4.30 16.58 6.00
C VAL A 35 -4.67 16.62 4.52
N ASP A 36 -3.81 16.08 3.66
CA ASP A 36 -3.96 16.10 2.21
C ASP A 36 -3.17 14.94 1.54
N ALA A 37 -3.01 15.01 0.22
CA ALA A 37 -2.28 14.04 -0.59
C ALA A 37 -0.80 14.41 -0.83
N THR A 38 -0.20 15.26 0.01
CA THR A 38 1.23 15.63 -0.06
C THR A 38 2.12 14.45 0.35
N ASP A 39 3.27 14.29 -0.32
CA ASP A 39 4.27 13.30 0.02
C ASP A 39 5.03 13.71 1.30
N SER A 40 4.67 13.06 2.40
CA SER A 40 5.28 13.25 3.72
C SER A 40 6.65 12.59 3.87
N SER A 41 7.15 11.88 2.85
CA SER A 41 8.54 11.38 2.86
C SER A 41 9.58 12.49 2.68
N GLY A 42 9.16 13.61 2.07
CA GLY A 42 10.04 14.74 1.73
C GLY A 42 10.78 14.59 0.40
N ASN A 43 10.42 13.62 -0.45
CA ASN A 43 11.03 13.40 -1.76
C ASN A 43 10.28 14.11 -2.91
N GLY A 44 9.12 14.71 -2.63
CA GLY A 44 8.42 15.60 -3.56
C GLY A 44 7.50 14.89 -4.54
N TYR A 45 7.11 13.65 -4.25
CA TYR A 45 6.15 12.90 -5.06
C TYR A 45 4.70 13.27 -4.70
N ASP A 46 4.36 14.56 -4.71
CA ASP A 46 3.05 15.02 -4.26
C ASP A 46 1.91 14.50 -5.16
N GLY A 47 0.82 14.07 -4.54
CA GLY A 47 -0.36 13.57 -5.24
C GLY A 47 -1.30 14.67 -5.69
N SER A 48 -1.83 14.55 -6.90
CA SER A 48 -2.91 15.38 -7.44
C SER A 48 -4.27 14.73 -7.19
N VAL A 49 -5.20 15.47 -6.59
CA VAL A 49 -6.52 14.95 -6.25
C VAL A 49 -7.51 15.19 -7.39
N THR A 50 -8.30 14.17 -7.72
CA THR A 50 -9.53 14.29 -8.52
C THR A 50 -10.71 13.85 -7.65
N GLY A 51 -11.81 14.59 -7.73
CA GLY A 51 -13.00 14.35 -6.88
C GLY A 51 -12.92 15.09 -5.55
N ASP A 52 -13.77 14.70 -4.61
CA ASP A 52 -13.97 15.37 -3.31
C ASP A 52 -13.56 14.42 -2.17
N LEU A 53 -12.24 14.31 -1.94
CA LEU A 53 -11.72 13.52 -0.83
C LEU A 53 -12.14 14.12 0.51
N SER A 54 -12.61 13.25 1.42
CA SER A 54 -12.98 13.61 2.77
C SER A 54 -12.14 12.84 3.78
N LEU A 55 -11.75 13.52 4.86
CA LEU A 55 -11.00 12.90 5.94
C LEU A 55 -11.94 12.13 6.89
N VAL A 56 -11.56 10.91 7.20
CA VAL A 56 -12.21 10.04 8.20
C VAL A 56 -11.18 9.54 9.21
N GLU A 57 -11.62 8.93 10.30
CA GLU A 57 -10.72 8.29 11.27
C GLU A 57 -9.99 7.11 10.62
N GLY A 58 -8.67 7.15 10.63
CA GLY A 58 -7.78 6.15 10.07
C GLY A 58 -7.22 5.20 11.13
N VAL A 59 -6.42 4.23 10.69
CA VAL A 59 -5.61 3.39 11.61
C VAL A 59 -4.54 4.22 12.32
N LEU A 60 -3.99 5.19 11.60
CA LEU A 60 -2.99 6.13 12.09
C LEU A 60 -3.53 7.54 11.86
N SER A 61 -4.15 8.13 12.89
CA SER A 61 -4.75 9.48 12.79
C SER A 61 -5.88 9.54 11.75
N ASN A 62 -5.74 10.19 10.59
CA ASN A 62 -6.81 10.26 9.59
C ASN A 62 -6.55 9.33 8.39
N ALA A 63 -7.57 9.19 7.54
CA ALA A 63 -7.48 8.56 6.24
C ALA A 63 -8.39 9.29 5.24
N ASN A 64 -8.10 9.17 3.95
CA ASN A 64 -8.99 9.64 2.90
C ASN A 64 -10.09 8.61 2.61
N ASN A 65 -11.33 9.07 2.55
CA ASN A 65 -12.48 8.32 2.06
C ASN A 65 -12.64 8.54 0.54
N PHE A 66 -12.65 7.45 -0.21
CA PHE A 66 -12.81 7.44 -1.68
C PHE A 66 -14.21 6.93 -2.02
N THR A 67 -14.96 7.68 -2.84
CA THR A 67 -16.36 7.38 -3.17
C THR A 67 -16.57 6.73 -4.54
N GLY A 68 -15.49 6.28 -5.18
CA GLY A 68 -15.49 5.57 -6.47
C GLY A 68 -15.03 6.43 -7.64
N ASP A 69 -15.42 7.70 -7.66
CA ASP A 69 -14.96 8.68 -8.68
C ASP A 69 -13.72 9.47 -8.22
N ASP A 70 -13.38 9.37 -6.93
CA ASP A 70 -12.23 10.05 -6.33
C ASP A 70 -10.94 9.26 -6.53
N ARG A 71 -9.83 9.98 -6.67
CA ARG A 71 -8.50 9.39 -6.78
C ARG A 71 -7.41 10.38 -6.44
N VAL A 72 -6.30 9.88 -5.91
CA VAL A 72 -5.02 10.57 -5.87
C VAL A 72 -4.17 10.04 -7.01
N TYR A 73 -3.63 10.94 -7.83
CA TYR A 73 -2.78 10.60 -8.96
C TYR A 73 -1.38 11.18 -8.80
N ILE A 74 -0.37 10.32 -8.98
CA ILE A 74 1.05 10.67 -8.91
C ILE A 74 1.66 10.40 -10.28
N SER A 75 2.03 11.49 -10.97
CA SER A 75 2.51 11.43 -12.35
C SER A 75 3.97 11.00 -12.49
N ASP A 76 4.73 11.12 -11.41
CA ASP A 76 6.16 10.88 -11.40
C ASP A 76 6.45 9.41 -11.12
N SER A 77 7.46 8.87 -11.81
CA SER A 77 7.92 7.50 -11.59
C SER A 77 8.61 7.39 -10.24
N VAL A 78 7.97 6.71 -9.30
CA VAL A 78 8.56 6.37 -7.98
C VAL A 78 9.34 5.06 -8.01
N THR A 79 9.23 4.28 -9.09
CA THR A 79 9.99 3.05 -9.30
C THR A 79 10.92 3.18 -10.50
N SER A 80 11.90 2.28 -10.58
CA SER A 80 12.82 2.18 -11.73
C SER A 80 12.84 0.75 -12.28
N ALA A 81 13.04 0.63 -13.59
CA ALA A 81 13.13 -0.66 -14.26
C ALA A 81 14.16 -1.57 -13.55
N GLY A 82 13.76 -2.80 -13.21
CA GLY A 82 14.68 -3.76 -12.61
C GLY A 82 14.93 -3.57 -11.10
N SER A 83 14.34 -2.56 -10.47
CA SER A 83 14.55 -2.29 -9.04
C SER A 83 13.68 -3.15 -8.13
N ASN A 84 14.19 -3.36 -6.91
CA ASN A 84 13.40 -3.91 -5.81
C ASN A 84 12.60 -2.78 -5.16
N TRP A 85 11.34 -3.04 -4.87
CA TRP A 85 10.47 -2.04 -4.23
C TRP A 85 9.36 -2.74 -3.45
N SER A 86 8.70 -1.96 -2.59
CA SER A 86 7.50 -2.41 -1.89
C SER A 86 6.49 -1.27 -1.79
N ALA A 87 5.22 -1.60 -1.96
CA ALA A 87 4.09 -0.71 -1.70
C ALA A 87 3.25 -1.31 -0.57
N CYS A 88 2.92 -0.51 0.43
CA CYS A 88 2.13 -0.92 1.59
C CYS A 88 1.04 0.11 1.87
N LEU A 89 -0.16 -0.36 2.19
CA LEU A 89 -1.30 0.50 2.48
C LEU A 89 -2.22 -0.12 3.53
N TRP A 90 -2.84 0.75 4.31
CA TRP A 90 -4.04 0.43 5.08
C TRP A 90 -5.26 0.76 4.22
N VAL A 91 -6.23 -0.15 4.18
CA VAL A 91 -7.46 0.00 3.38
C VAL A 91 -8.67 -0.49 4.15
N TYR A 92 -9.80 0.19 3.96
CA TYR A 92 -11.08 -0.08 4.59
C TYR A 92 -12.18 -0.20 3.53
N PRO A 93 -12.46 -1.40 2.99
CA PRO A 93 -13.59 -1.58 2.08
C PRO A 93 -14.90 -1.40 2.85
N ASN A 94 -15.76 -0.48 2.40
CA ASN A 94 -17.07 -0.21 2.99
C ASN A 94 -18.24 -0.82 2.17
N SER A 95 -17.93 -1.32 0.98
CA SER A 95 -18.82 -1.99 0.03
C SER A 95 -18.09 -3.20 -0.54
N ALA A 96 -18.85 -4.20 -0.95
CA ALA A 96 -18.36 -5.34 -1.73
C ALA A 96 -19.23 -5.56 -2.97
N ALA A 97 -19.82 -4.47 -3.48
CA ALA A 97 -20.70 -4.51 -4.65
C ALA A 97 -20.01 -3.98 -5.92
N ASP A 98 -18.77 -3.51 -5.79
CA ASP A 98 -18.07 -2.76 -6.81
C ASP A 98 -16.64 -3.28 -6.96
N ASP A 99 -16.11 -3.19 -8.17
CA ASP A 99 -14.71 -3.48 -8.51
C ASP A 99 -13.80 -2.30 -8.10
N ASP A 100 -13.68 -2.08 -6.79
CA ASP A 100 -12.96 -0.95 -6.21
C ASP A 100 -11.44 -1.20 -6.23
N ILE A 101 -10.68 -0.16 -6.61
CA ILE A 101 -9.22 -0.22 -6.72
C ILE A 101 -8.63 0.62 -5.59
N ALA A 102 -7.88 -0.02 -4.69
CA ALA A 102 -7.19 0.68 -3.61
C ALA A 102 -5.90 1.35 -4.12
N PHE A 103 -5.20 0.68 -5.03
CA PHE A 103 -3.92 1.10 -5.57
C PHE A 103 -3.68 0.47 -6.93
N HIS A 104 -3.22 1.24 -7.91
CA HIS A 104 -2.66 0.66 -9.14
C HIS A 104 -1.47 1.45 -9.68
N MET A 105 -0.63 0.75 -10.43
CA MET A 105 0.54 1.25 -11.14
C MET A 105 0.35 1.00 -12.63
N ARG A 106 0.60 2.02 -13.42
CA ARG A 106 0.46 1.96 -14.88
C ARG A 106 1.68 2.60 -15.53
N GLU A 107 2.20 1.96 -16.56
CA GLU A 107 3.28 2.54 -17.35
C GLU A 107 2.81 3.81 -18.07
N SER A 108 3.56 4.90 -17.90
CA SER A 108 3.26 6.18 -18.52
C SER A 108 3.13 6.06 -20.05
N GLY A 109 1.99 6.50 -20.58
CA GLY A 109 1.73 6.54 -22.03
C GLY A 109 1.23 5.22 -22.63
N THR A 110 1.06 4.16 -21.84
CA THR A 110 0.43 2.90 -22.27
C THR A 110 -0.92 2.72 -21.58
N ALA A 111 -1.69 1.69 -21.93
CA ALA A 111 -2.88 1.27 -21.18
C ALA A 111 -2.59 0.07 -20.24
N SER A 112 -1.32 -0.29 -20.09
CA SER A 112 -0.89 -1.48 -19.36
C SER A 112 -0.83 -1.19 -17.87
N GLU A 113 -1.67 -1.87 -17.11
CA GLU A 113 -1.62 -1.88 -15.65
C GLU A 113 -0.62 -2.95 -15.20
N ASN A 114 0.45 -2.50 -14.55
CA ASN A 114 1.56 -3.35 -14.14
C ASN A 114 1.35 -3.95 -12.75
N LEU A 115 0.63 -3.23 -11.88
CA LEU A 115 0.15 -3.74 -10.59
C LEU A 115 -1.21 -3.15 -10.28
N ILE A 116 -2.14 -3.96 -9.78
CA ILE A 116 -3.43 -3.50 -9.24
C ILE A 116 -3.68 -4.22 -7.92
N VAL A 117 -4.19 -3.51 -6.92
CA VAL A 117 -4.79 -4.08 -5.71
C VAL A 117 -6.28 -3.75 -5.73
N GLN A 118 -7.09 -4.76 -6.06
CA GLN A 118 -8.52 -4.65 -6.29
C GLN A 118 -9.31 -5.40 -5.23
N PHE A 119 -10.44 -4.82 -4.83
CA PHE A 119 -11.48 -5.43 -4.02
C PHE A 119 -12.68 -5.68 -4.92
N ARG A 120 -13.10 -6.94 -5.02
CA ARG A 120 -14.10 -7.37 -6.00
C ARG A 120 -15.47 -7.57 -5.40
N ASP A 121 -16.47 -7.59 -6.27
CA ASP A 121 -17.88 -7.76 -5.93
C ASP A 121 -18.24 -9.17 -5.40
N ASP A 122 -17.35 -10.15 -5.61
CA ASP A 122 -17.44 -11.50 -5.07
C ASP A 122 -16.79 -11.65 -3.67
N ASN A 123 -16.35 -10.53 -3.07
CA ASN A 123 -15.60 -10.43 -1.82
C ASN A 123 -14.17 -10.98 -1.88
N ASN A 124 -13.55 -11.09 -3.07
CA ASN A 124 -12.13 -11.41 -3.17
C ASN A 124 -11.25 -10.17 -3.32
N ILE A 125 -10.04 -10.26 -2.76
CA ILE A 125 -8.95 -9.34 -3.05
C ILE A 125 -8.13 -9.92 -4.18
N ASP A 126 -8.07 -9.21 -5.29
CA ASP A 126 -7.23 -9.56 -6.42
C ASP A 126 -6.01 -8.63 -6.48
N ILE A 127 -4.85 -9.23 -6.68
CA ILE A 127 -3.62 -8.50 -7.03
C ILE A 127 -3.16 -8.97 -8.39
N TYR A 128 -3.23 -8.08 -9.37
CA TYR A 128 -2.86 -8.35 -10.76
C TYR A 128 -1.46 -7.83 -11.06
N GLY A 129 -0.71 -8.60 -11.85
CA GLY A 129 0.51 -8.16 -12.51
C GLY A 129 0.30 -8.07 -14.02
N ASP A 130 1.25 -7.43 -14.71
CA ASP A 130 1.26 -7.24 -16.17
C ASP A 130 0.74 -8.48 -16.95
N ASN A 131 -0.13 -8.24 -17.94
CA ASN A 131 -0.88 -9.19 -18.77
C ASN A 131 -2.04 -9.96 -18.12
N GLY A 132 -2.58 -9.50 -16.98
CA GLY A 132 -3.80 -10.06 -16.39
C GLY A 132 -3.58 -11.39 -15.66
N TYR A 133 -2.33 -11.69 -15.30
CA TYR A 133 -2.03 -12.80 -14.41
C TYR A 133 -2.40 -12.40 -12.98
N GLY A 134 -3.37 -13.11 -12.38
CA GLY A 134 -3.70 -12.97 -10.97
C GLY A 134 -2.54 -13.49 -10.13
N LEU A 135 -1.70 -12.59 -9.63
CA LEU A 135 -0.57 -12.89 -8.73
C LEU A 135 -1.08 -13.43 -7.38
N PHE A 136 -2.33 -13.07 -7.06
CA PHE A 136 -3.05 -13.49 -5.88
C PHE A 136 -4.57 -13.23 -6.05
N ASN A 137 -5.42 -14.23 -5.91
CA ASN A 137 -6.88 -14.13 -6.21
C ASN A 137 -7.79 -15.00 -5.32
N ASP A 138 -7.37 -15.31 -4.09
CA ASP A 138 -8.13 -16.21 -3.19
C ASP A 138 -8.02 -15.76 -1.72
N GLN A 139 -8.17 -14.46 -1.45
CA GLN A 139 -8.44 -14.00 -0.08
C GLN A 139 -9.82 -13.36 -0.09
N SER A 140 -10.73 -13.96 0.69
CA SER A 140 -11.94 -13.27 1.06
C SER A 140 -11.66 -12.12 2.03
N TYR A 141 -12.37 -11.01 1.84
CA TYR A 141 -12.38 -9.90 2.79
C TYR A 141 -13.79 -9.67 3.35
N GLY A 142 -13.86 -9.01 4.50
CA GLY A 142 -15.11 -8.49 5.04
C GLY A 142 -15.15 -6.98 4.83
N ILE A 143 -16.36 -6.44 4.67
CA ILE A 143 -16.54 -4.99 4.69
C ILE A 143 -16.46 -4.43 6.11
N ASN A 144 -16.19 -3.14 6.20
CA ASN A 144 -16.15 -2.38 7.44
C ASN A 144 -15.02 -2.78 8.41
N ALA A 145 -13.89 -3.23 7.86
CA ALA A 145 -12.70 -3.59 8.62
C ALA A 145 -11.42 -3.07 7.93
N TRP A 146 -10.42 -2.74 8.74
CA TRP A 146 -9.10 -2.33 8.25
C TRP A 146 -8.24 -3.53 7.88
N TYR A 147 -7.56 -3.43 6.74
CA TYR A 147 -6.59 -4.40 6.26
C TYR A 147 -5.26 -3.73 5.96
N PHE A 148 -4.17 -4.39 6.32
CA PHE A 148 -2.82 -3.98 5.93
C PHE A 148 -2.32 -4.87 4.80
N ILE A 149 -2.16 -4.29 3.62
CA ILE A 149 -1.72 -4.98 2.42
C ILE A 149 -0.33 -4.46 2.05
N CYS A 150 0.58 -5.38 1.76
CA CYS A 150 1.87 -5.03 1.15
C CYS A 150 2.13 -5.90 -0.08
N VAL A 151 2.64 -5.29 -1.13
CA VAL A 151 3.19 -5.96 -2.30
C VAL A 151 4.67 -5.64 -2.39
N THR A 152 5.51 -6.64 -2.62
CA THR A 152 6.96 -6.46 -2.81
C THR A 152 7.39 -7.02 -4.15
N MET A 153 8.30 -6.32 -4.84
CA MET A 153 9.01 -6.78 -6.02
C MET A 153 10.46 -7.07 -5.67
N ASP A 154 10.90 -8.30 -5.92
CA ASP A 154 12.30 -8.71 -5.80
C ASP A 154 12.83 -9.14 -7.18
N ASN A 155 13.99 -8.59 -7.57
CA ASN A 155 14.73 -8.91 -8.79
C ASN A 155 13.89 -8.83 -10.07
N ALA A 156 12.90 -7.93 -10.11
CA ALA A 156 11.97 -7.70 -11.22
C ALA A 156 11.17 -8.94 -11.69
N THR A 157 11.18 -10.02 -10.91
CA THR A 157 10.64 -11.32 -11.33
C THR A 157 9.82 -11.99 -10.23
N SER A 158 9.99 -11.57 -8.97
CA SER A 158 9.30 -12.17 -7.83
C SER A 158 8.39 -11.14 -7.16
N VAL A 159 7.08 -11.36 -7.23
CA VAL A 159 6.09 -10.59 -6.46
C VAL A 159 5.65 -11.38 -5.24
N LYS A 160 5.64 -10.72 -4.09
CA LYS A 160 5.05 -11.27 -2.86
C LYS A 160 3.92 -10.39 -2.37
N THR A 161 2.85 -11.04 -1.94
CA THR A 161 1.69 -10.39 -1.35
C THR A 161 1.59 -10.75 0.12
N TYR A 162 1.47 -9.73 0.96
CA TYR A 162 1.24 -9.84 2.38
C TYR A 162 -0.12 -9.25 2.74
N TYR A 163 -0.86 -9.96 3.59
CA TYR A 163 -2.16 -9.54 4.10
C TYR A 163 -2.16 -9.67 5.61
N ASN A 164 -2.41 -8.56 6.31
CA ASN A 164 -2.31 -8.45 7.77
C ASN A 164 -0.98 -9.04 8.29
N SER A 165 0.12 -8.59 7.69
CA SER A 165 1.50 -9.01 8.01
C SER A 165 1.85 -10.49 7.73
N THR A 166 0.95 -11.25 7.10
CA THR A 166 1.18 -12.66 6.74
C THR A 166 1.42 -12.80 5.25
N LEU A 167 2.50 -13.49 4.85
CA LEU A 167 2.75 -13.84 3.45
C LEU A 167 1.63 -14.75 2.91
N LYS A 168 1.00 -14.35 1.81
CA LYS A 168 -0.10 -15.09 1.16
C LYS A 168 0.30 -15.71 -0.17
N SER A 169 1.14 -15.03 -0.94
CA SER A 169 1.57 -15.51 -2.25
C SER A 169 3.02 -15.12 -2.52
N THR A 170 3.67 -15.94 -3.34
CA THR A 170 4.93 -15.64 -4.01
C THR A 170 4.77 -16.09 -5.45
N ASP A 171 4.74 -15.13 -6.36
CA ASP A 171 4.68 -15.37 -7.80
C ASP A 171 6.04 -15.04 -8.42
N ASN A 172 6.62 -15.98 -9.16
CA ASN A 172 7.91 -15.82 -9.85
C ASN A 172 7.77 -15.80 -11.38
N SER A 173 6.54 -15.67 -11.88
CA SER A 173 6.20 -15.67 -13.31
C SER A 173 6.11 -14.27 -13.92
N VAL A 174 6.30 -13.23 -13.10
CA VAL A 174 6.28 -11.83 -13.55
C VAL A 174 7.46 -11.57 -14.49
N THR A 175 7.14 -11.07 -15.68
CA THR A 175 8.13 -10.80 -16.74
C THR A 175 8.17 -9.34 -17.18
N GLY A 176 7.27 -8.51 -16.64
CA GLY A 176 7.19 -7.08 -16.96
C GLY A 176 8.26 -6.23 -16.26
N THR A 177 8.65 -5.14 -16.91
CA THR A 177 9.52 -4.11 -16.32
C THR A 177 8.67 -3.02 -15.68
N PHE A 178 8.68 -2.96 -14.34
CA PHE A 178 8.05 -1.89 -13.55
C PHE A 178 8.87 -0.61 -13.69
N ALA A 179 8.57 0.19 -14.70
CA ALA A 179 9.38 1.33 -15.10
C ALA A 179 8.48 2.45 -15.59
N ASN A 180 8.82 3.70 -15.24
CA ASN A 180 8.01 4.87 -15.60
C ASN A 180 6.57 4.75 -15.12
N GLU A 181 6.40 4.23 -13.90
CA GLU A 181 5.09 3.94 -13.34
C GLU A 181 4.45 5.20 -12.81
N GLN A 182 3.24 5.45 -13.27
CA GLN A 182 2.34 6.40 -12.65
C GLN A 182 1.49 5.65 -11.64
N ILE A 183 1.11 6.32 -10.56
CA ILE A 183 0.35 5.70 -9.47
C ILE A 183 -1.00 6.37 -9.34
N TRP A 184 -2.02 5.56 -9.08
CA TRP A 184 -3.25 6.06 -8.49
C TRP A 184 -3.57 5.32 -7.20
N ILE A 185 -4.11 6.08 -6.25
CA ILE A 185 -4.62 5.59 -4.97
C ILE A 185 -6.10 5.93 -4.94
N GLY A 186 -6.92 4.89 -4.73
CA GLY A 186 -8.36 4.97 -4.92
C GLY A 186 -8.75 5.11 -6.40
N SER A 187 -9.75 4.36 -6.81
CA SER A 187 -10.54 4.56 -8.03
C SER A 187 -11.52 3.38 -8.17
N ARG A 188 -12.30 3.40 -9.25
CA ARG A 188 -13.12 2.29 -9.70
C ARG A 188 -12.97 2.13 -11.20
N PHE A 189 -13.03 0.91 -11.72
CA PHE A 189 -13.23 0.72 -13.16
C PHE A 189 -14.67 1.07 -13.52
N THR A 190 -14.83 1.95 -14.50
CA THR A 190 -16.13 2.29 -15.12
C THR A 190 -16.31 1.57 -16.45
#